data_AF-A0A0S2S510-F1
#
_entry.id   AF-A0A0S2S510-F1
#
_cell.length_a   1.000
_cell.length_b   1.000
_cell.length_c   1.000
_cell.angle_alpha   90.00
_cell.angle_beta   90.00
_cell.angle_gamma   90.00
#
_symmetry.space_group_name_H-M   'P 1'
#
loop_
_entity.id
_entity.type
_entity.pdbx_description
1 polymer ?
#
loop_
_entity_poly.entity_id
_entity_poly.type
_entity_poly.pdbx_seq_one_letter_code
_entity_poly.pdbx_strand_id
1 'polypeptide(L)'
;MPKELDVVKRAKVIEWLKTEVLEQVSRLFKAMWEGSTARIGDCLASLMMSSYILGRRLGVSYRELDDLLIDKLRKHRKEGHQLEDWYQDISALEEHMRKR
;
A
#
# COMPACT_ATOMS: atom_id res chain seq x y z
N MET A 1 -31.42 13.79 5.84
CA MET A 1 -30.77 14.87 5.08
C MET A 1 -29.27 15.04 5.38
N PRO A 2 -28.76 15.58 6.52
CA PRO A 2 -27.31 15.75 6.73
C PRO A 2 -26.54 14.43 6.80
N LYS A 3 -27.10 13.39 7.42
CA LYS A 3 -26.48 12.05 7.50
C LYS A 3 -26.32 11.36 6.14
N GLU A 4 -27.31 11.49 5.23
CA GLU A 4 -27.25 10.87 3.90
C GLU A 4 -26.21 11.56 3.01
N LEU A 5 -26.11 12.90 3.08
CA LEU A 5 -25.08 13.67 2.39
C LEU A 5 -23.67 13.26 2.84
N ASP A 6 -23.48 12.99 4.13
CA ASP A 6 -22.20 12.52 4.67
C ASP A 6 -21.86 11.10 4.22
N VAL A 7 -22.85 10.21 4.13
CA VAL A 7 -22.66 8.84 3.60
C VAL A 7 -22.25 8.89 2.12
N VAL A 8 -22.93 9.70 1.30
CA VAL A 8 -22.60 9.87 -0.13
C VAL A 8 -21.20 10.46 -0.31
N LYS A 9 -20.82 11.46 0.50
CA LYS A 9 -19.47 12.03 0.45
C LYS A 9 -18.39 11.00 0.80
N ARG A 10 -18.61 10.18 1.83
CA ARG A 10 -17.68 9.09 2.21
C ARG A 10 -17.53 8.08 1.09
N ALA A 11 -18.63 7.65 0.47
CA ALA A 11 -18.59 6.73 -0.67
C ALA A 11 -17.82 7.33 -1.85
N LYS A 12 -18.07 8.60 -2.21
CA LYS A 12 -17.31 9.28 -3.27
C LYS A 12 -15.81 9.33 -3.02
N VAL A 13 -15.39 9.56 -1.78
CA VAL A 13 -13.95 9.55 -1.42
C VAL A 13 -13.36 8.16 -1.62
N ILE A 14 -14.08 7.09 -1.26
CA ILE A 14 -13.63 5.71 -1.50
C ILE A 14 -13.49 5.43 -2.99
N GLU A 15 -14.48 5.79 -3.81
CA GLU A 15 -14.40 5.59 -5.26
C GLU A 15 -13.24 6.37 -5.88
N TRP A 16 -13.02 7.62 -5.45
CA TRP A 16 -11.87 8.41 -5.91
C TRP A 16 -10.52 7.80 -5.49
N LEU A 17 -10.41 7.27 -4.26
CA LEU A 17 -9.18 6.60 -3.83
C LEU A 17 -8.89 5.33 -4.64
N LYS A 18 -9.92 4.59 -5.07
CA LYS A 18 -9.72 3.45 -5.98
C LYS A 18 -9.15 3.89 -7.32
N THR A 19 -9.63 5.01 -7.88
CA THR A 19 -9.09 5.55 -9.13
C THR A 19 -7.65 6.03 -8.97
N GLU A 20 -7.33 6.65 -7.83
CA GLU A 20 -5.96 7.08 -7.51
C GLU A 20 -4.99 5.90 -7.46
N VAL A 21 -5.38 4.78 -6.83
CA VAL A 21 -4.56 3.56 -6.81
C VAL A 21 -4.25 3.09 -8.23
N LEU A 22 -5.25 3.01 -9.11
CA LEU A 22 -5.04 2.58 -10.49
C LEU A 22 -4.16 3.56 -11.29
N GLU A 23 -4.35 4.86 -11.08
CA GLU A 23 -3.54 5.90 -11.71
C GLU A 23 -2.07 5.77 -11.31
N GLN A 24 -1.77 5.57 -10.03
CA GLN A 24 -0.39 5.44 -9.55
C GLN A 24 0.26 4.15 -10.03
N VAL A 25 -0.48 3.04 -10.20
CA VAL A 25 0.03 1.82 -10.85
C VAL A 25 0.41 2.09 -12.31
N SER A 26 -0.46 2.79 -13.05
CA SER A 26 -0.18 3.17 -14.45
C SER A 26 1.07 4.05 -14.56
N ARG A 27 1.18 5.07 -13.69
CA ARG A 27 2.34 5.96 -13.63
C ARG A 27 3.62 5.21 -13.24
N LEU A 28 3.54 4.28 -12.29
CA LEU A 28 4.67 3.44 -11.90
C LEU A 28 5.22 2.66 -13.09
N PHE A 29 4.35 1.98 -13.85
CA PHE A 29 4.80 1.19 -15.01
C PHE A 29 5.40 2.07 -16.10
N LYS A 30 4.82 3.25 -16.34
CA LYS A 30 5.42 4.22 -17.28
C LYS A 30 6.79 4.71 -16.79
N ALA A 31 6.94 5.01 -15.51
CA ALA A 31 8.21 5.42 -14.92
C ALA A 31 9.29 4.34 -15.02
N MET A 32 8.90 3.07 -14.84
CA MET A 32 9.79 1.92 -15.05
C MET A 32 10.23 1.80 -16.51
N TRP A 33 9.28 1.92 -17.45
CA TRP A 33 9.57 1.91 -18.89
C TRP A 33 10.54 3.03 -19.30
N GLU A 34 10.36 4.21 -18.73
CA GLU A 34 11.21 5.39 -18.97
C GLU A 34 12.55 5.34 -18.20
N GLY A 35 12.77 4.36 -17.32
CA GLY A 35 13.98 4.24 -16.49
C GLY A 35 14.13 5.34 -15.42
N SER A 36 13.04 6.00 -15.03
CA SER A 36 13.08 7.15 -14.12
C SER A 36 12.95 6.73 -12.65
N THR A 37 14.08 6.51 -11.97
CA THR A 37 14.13 6.09 -10.55
C THR A 37 13.39 7.04 -9.60
N ALA A 38 13.52 8.35 -9.81
CA ALA A 38 12.82 9.35 -9.00
C ALA A 38 11.29 9.21 -9.11
N ARG A 39 10.77 9.01 -10.33
CA ARG A 39 9.33 8.82 -10.56
C ARG A 39 8.85 7.48 -10.01
N ILE A 40 9.67 6.43 -10.10
CA ILE A 40 9.36 5.12 -9.50
C ILE A 40 9.16 5.26 -7.99
N GLY A 41 10.09 5.93 -7.30
CA GLY A 41 9.99 6.16 -5.86
C GLY A 41 8.75 6.96 -5.47
N ASP A 42 8.44 8.03 -6.20
CA ASP A 42 7.25 8.86 -5.98
C ASP A 42 5.94 8.08 -6.17
N CYS A 43 5.84 7.26 -7.21
CA CYS A 43 4.67 6.42 -7.46
C CYS A 43 4.49 5.35 -6.36
N LEU A 44 5.58 4.71 -5.91
CA LEU A 44 5.54 3.73 -4.82
C LEU A 44 5.11 4.37 -3.50
N ALA A 45 5.66 5.54 -3.16
CA ALA A 45 5.24 6.29 -1.97
C ALA A 45 3.76 6.70 -2.05
N SER A 46 3.29 7.13 -3.22
CA SER A 46 1.89 7.47 -3.46
C SER A 46 0.96 6.25 -3.30
N LEU A 47 1.36 5.08 -3.80
CA LEU A 47 0.62 3.83 -3.59
C LEU A 47 0.52 3.43 -2.12
N MET A 48 1.62 3.56 -1.37
CA MET A 48 1.61 3.33 0.08
C MET A 48 0.64 4.28 0.78
N MET A 49 0.73 5.58 0.49
CA MET A 49 -0.15 6.61 1.07
C MET A 49 -1.64 6.32 0.76
N SER A 50 -1.96 6.05 -0.51
CA SER A 50 -3.32 5.73 -0.94
C SER A 50 -3.85 4.48 -0.24
N SER A 51 -3.01 3.46 -0.02
CA SER A 51 -3.37 2.23 0.71
C SER A 51 -3.73 2.52 2.17
N TYR A 52 -2.94 3.32 2.89
CA TYR A 52 -3.25 3.72 4.27
C TYR A 52 -4.55 4.52 4.35
N ILE A 53 -4.72 5.52 3.48
CA ILE A 53 -5.92 6.38 3.50
C ILE A 53 -7.16 5.56 3.16
N LEU A 54 -7.09 4.69 2.14
CA LEU A 54 -8.20 3.81 1.76
C LEU A 54 -8.55 2.85 2.89
N GLY A 55 -7.55 2.19 3.51
CA GLY A 55 -7.75 1.32 4.67
C GLY A 55 -8.51 2.05 5.79
N ARG A 56 -8.08 3.26 6.16
CA ARG A 56 -8.75 4.08 7.18
C ARG A 56 -10.20 4.42 6.82
N ARG A 57 -10.49 4.70 5.56
CA ARG A 57 -11.86 4.97 5.10
C ARG A 57 -12.75 3.73 5.12
N LEU A 58 -12.15 2.54 5.01
CA LEU A 58 -12.81 1.25 5.08
C LEU A 58 -12.88 0.68 6.51
N GLY A 59 -12.39 1.40 7.52
CA GLY A 59 -12.45 0.99 8.92
C GLY A 59 -11.21 0.22 9.41
N VAL A 60 -10.13 0.17 8.63
CA VAL A 60 -8.84 -0.40 9.05
C VAL A 60 -7.94 0.73 9.53
N SER A 61 -7.58 0.74 10.81
CA SER A 61 -6.64 1.73 11.35
C SER A 61 -5.25 1.55 10.75
N TYR A 62 -4.41 2.59 10.83
CA TYR A 62 -3.03 2.51 10.34
C TYR A 62 -2.24 1.40 11.06
N ARG A 63 -2.42 1.29 12.39
CA ARG A 63 -1.79 0.23 13.19
C ARG A 63 -2.23 -1.16 12.75
N GLU A 64 -3.53 -1.38 12.55
CA GLU A 64 -4.01 -2.68 12.07
C GLU A 64 -3.45 -3.03 10.69
N LEU A 65 -3.26 -2.04 9.81
CA LEU A 65 -2.65 -2.27 8.50
C LEU A 65 -1.16 -2.62 8.62
N ASP A 66 -0.43 -1.96 9.53
CA ASP A 66 0.97 -2.28 9.84
C ASP A 66 1.10 -3.69 10.42
N ASP A 67 0.25 -4.06 11.37
CA ASP A 67 0.23 -5.39 11.98
C ASP A 67 -0.07 -6.47 10.93
N LEU A 68 -1.05 -6.25 10.05
CA LEU A 68 -1.36 -7.15 8.93
C LEU A 68 -0.18 -7.31 7.97
N LEU A 69 0.59 -6.25 7.72
CA LEU A 69 1.80 -6.32 6.88
C LEU A 69 2.87 -7.17 7.56
N ILE A 70 3.15 -6.93 8.85
CA ILE A 70 4.13 -7.69 9.64
C ILE A 70 3.75 -9.19 9.66
N ASP A 71 2.48 -9.51 9.87
CA ASP A 71 2.01 -10.90 9.89
C ASP A 71 2.16 -11.58 8.53
N LYS A 72 1.92 -10.87 7.43
CA LYS A 72 2.19 -11.37 6.07
C LYS A 72 3.67 -11.66 5.84
N LEU A 73 4.57 -10.77 6.26
CA LEU A 73 6.02 -10.96 6.14
C LEU A 73 6.47 -12.20 6.92
N ARG A 74 6.03 -12.33 8.17
CA ARG A 74 6.33 -13.51 9.02
C ARG A 74 5.81 -14.80 8.40
N LYS A 75 4.60 -14.77 7.84
CA LYS A 75 4.01 -15.93 7.16
C LYS A 75 4.83 -16.34 5.96
N HIS A 76 5.12 -15.40 5.04
CA HIS A 76 5.87 -15.71 3.82
C HIS A 76 7.31 -16.17 4.10
N ARG A 77 7.95 -15.64 5.14
CA ARG A 77 9.26 -16.12 5.58
C ARG A 77 9.20 -17.56 6.08
N LYS A 78 8.19 -17.92 6.89
CA LYS A 78 8.01 -19.30 7.38
C LYS A 78 7.68 -20.29 6.27
N GLU A 79 6.98 -19.84 5.24
CA GLU A 79 6.53 -20.68 4.12
C GLU A 79 7.60 -20.88 3.03
N GLY A 80 8.79 -20.26 3.15
CA GLY A 80 9.84 -20.37 2.13
C GLY A 80 9.43 -19.69 0.82
N HIS A 81 8.92 -18.46 0.90
CA HIS A 81 8.55 -17.70 -0.28
C HIS A 81 9.78 -17.41 -1.15
N GLN A 82 9.66 -17.51 -2.48
CA GLN A 82 10.79 -17.37 -3.42
C GLN A 82 11.62 -16.09 -3.22
N LEU A 83 10.98 -14.96 -2.90
CA LEU A 83 11.67 -13.70 -2.60
C LEU A 83 12.58 -13.78 -1.36
N GLU A 84 12.19 -14.56 -0.36
CA GLU A 84 13.06 -14.83 0.79
C GLU A 84 14.23 -15.70 0.35
N ASP A 85 13.96 -16.82 -0.32
CA ASP A 85 14.99 -17.78 -0.73
C ASP A 85 16.03 -17.18 -1.69
N TRP A 86 15.61 -16.26 -2.58
CA TRP A 86 16.47 -15.69 -3.61
C TRP A 86 17.19 -14.41 -3.16
N TYR A 87 16.51 -13.54 -2.40
CA TYR A 87 16.97 -12.17 -2.16
C TYR A 87 16.91 -11.73 -0.70
N GLN A 88 16.28 -12.51 0.19
CA GLN A 88 16.05 -12.13 1.59
C GLN A 88 15.24 -10.83 1.76
N ASP A 89 14.45 -10.45 0.73
CA ASP A 89 13.68 -9.20 0.71
C ASP A 89 12.64 -9.14 1.84
N ILE A 90 12.07 -10.30 2.20
CA ILE A 90 11.04 -10.38 3.25
C ILE A 90 11.67 -10.15 4.62
N SER A 91 12.79 -10.82 4.92
CA SER A 91 13.56 -10.58 6.15
C SER A 91 14.05 -9.12 6.25
N ALA A 92 14.55 -8.55 5.15
CA ALA A 92 15.00 -7.16 5.12
C ALA A 92 13.84 -6.17 5.40
N LEU A 93 12.67 -6.40 4.80
CA LEU A 93 11.49 -5.56 5.04
C LEU A 93 10.92 -5.74 6.44
N GLU A 94 10.89 -6.95 7.00
CA GLU A 94 10.46 -7.20 8.39
C GLU A 94 11.34 -6.40 9.36
N GLU A 95 12.66 -6.43 9.16
CA GLU A 95 13.62 -5.69 9.99
C GLU A 95 13.47 -4.17 9.86
N HIS A 96 13.21 -3.66 8.65
CA HIS A 96 12.92 -2.24 8.45
C HIS A 96 11.65 -1.81 9.21
N MET A 97 10.59 -2.63 9.16
CA MET A 97 9.33 -2.32 9.83
C MET A 97 9.42 -2.36 11.35
N ARG A 98 10.27 -3.24 11.92
CA ARG A 98 10.52 -3.31 13.38
C ARG A 98 11.20 -2.06 13.95
N LYS A 99 11.89 -1.27 13.12
CA LYS A 99 12.62 -0.06 13.53
C LYS A 99 11.75 1.21 13.54
N ARG A 100 10.50 1.14 13.06
CA ARG A 100 9.54 2.25 13.06
C ARG A 100 8.74 2.27 14.36
#